data_AF-A0A0D2NQN6-F1
#
_entry.id   AF-A0A0D2NQN6-F1
#
_cell.length_a   1.000
_cell.length_b   1.000
_cell.length_c   1.000
_cell.angle_alpha   90.00
_cell.angle_beta   90.00
_cell.angle_gamma   90.00
#
_symmetry.space_group_name_H-M   'P 1'
#
loop_
_entity.id
_entity.type
_entity.pdbx_description
1 polymer ?
#
loop_
_entity_poly.entity_id
_entity_poly.type
_entity_poly.pdbx_seq_one_letter_code
_entity_poly.pdbx_strand_id
1 'polypeptide(L)'
;MDRAVSRWAPGASYGPVLGQTDLYLLGRDAALEVNPLLKGEVPQYQMQFHVVTGFSSSNRNQGDTSVQGKDEPATLPRVTQIILISRFSPWCTIIKKDTGVTIGDICSAIYKDYVEHEITDAEYATLSQRAQDQLKRTAAQHFNNQMQPQGGQWGYYTPQQAPDRLRRVDWLRERVYFEGLSKDDNYVQSRLGFKAPNIFVMDLTS
;
A
#
# COMPACT_ATOMS: atom_id res chain seq x y z
N MET A 1 31.20 22.67 -3.94
CA MET A 1 30.84 21.24 -3.88
C MET A 1 29.49 21.09 -4.53
N ASP A 2 29.44 20.60 -5.76
CA ASP A 2 28.17 20.35 -6.46
C ASP A 2 27.38 19.32 -5.68
N ARG A 3 26.22 19.72 -5.15
CA ARG A 3 25.31 18.84 -4.44
C ARG A 3 24.62 18.00 -5.50
N ALA A 4 25.20 16.85 -5.86
CA ALA A 4 24.62 15.93 -6.83
C ALA A 4 23.15 15.67 -6.47
N VAL A 5 22.24 16.11 -7.33
CA VAL A 5 20.80 15.95 -7.13
C VAL A 5 20.48 14.46 -7.16
N SER A 6 19.88 13.94 -6.10
CA SER A 6 19.43 12.54 -6.03
C SER A 6 18.60 12.20 -7.25
N ARG A 7 18.83 11.07 -7.93
CA ARG A 7 18.03 10.65 -9.09
C ARG A 7 16.54 10.44 -8.80
N TRP A 8 16.17 10.38 -7.53
CA TRP A 8 14.79 10.29 -7.03
C TRP A 8 14.23 11.65 -6.61
N ALA A 9 14.96 12.75 -6.82
CA ALA A 9 14.51 14.06 -6.42
C ALA A 9 13.18 14.41 -7.12
N PRO A 10 12.25 15.08 -6.43
CA PRO A 10 11.01 15.55 -7.04
C PRO A 10 11.32 16.55 -8.17
N GLY A 11 10.53 16.50 -9.24
CA GLY A 11 10.59 17.47 -10.33
C GLY A 11 10.49 16.89 -11.74
N ALA A 12 10.60 17.77 -12.73
CA ALA A 12 10.56 17.42 -14.16
C ALA A 12 11.95 17.05 -14.72
N SER A 13 12.98 17.03 -13.89
CA SER A 13 14.39 16.85 -14.27
C SER A 13 14.73 15.45 -14.78
N TYR A 14 13.81 14.50 -14.64
CA TYR A 14 13.95 13.12 -15.09
C TYR A 14 13.05 12.90 -16.31
N GLY A 15 13.42 11.97 -17.19
CA GLY A 15 12.80 11.74 -18.51
C GLY A 15 11.26 11.59 -18.53
N PRO A 16 10.69 11.32 -19.72
CA PRO A 16 9.24 11.31 -19.91
C PRO A 16 8.54 10.36 -18.93
N VAL A 17 7.32 10.73 -18.53
CA VAL A 17 6.44 9.85 -17.77
C VAL A 17 5.83 8.86 -18.74
N LEU A 18 6.10 7.58 -18.55
CA LEU A 18 5.65 6.53 -19.46
C LEU A 18 4.19 6.18 -19.18
N GLY A 19 3.37 6.22 -20.23
CA GLY A 19 2.01 5.71 -20.22
C GLY A 19 1.95 4.19 -20.35
N GLN A 20 0.75 3.63 -20.22
CA GLN A 20 0.53 2.18 -20.40
C GLN A 20 0.91 1.71 -21.81
N THR A 21 0.59 2.51 -22.84
CA THR A 21 0.97 2.22 -24.23
C THR A 21 2.48 2.23 -24.40
N ASP A 22 3.19 3.19 -23.80
CA ASP A 22 4.65 3.27 -23.88
C ASP A 22 5.30 2.04 -23.22
N LEU A 23 4.82 1.66 -22.03
CA LEU A 23 5.28 0.45 -21.35
C LEU A 23 5.01 -0.82 -22.15
N TYR A 24 3.88 -0.89 -22.85
CA TYR A 24 3.55 -2.01 -23.73
C TYR A 24 4.49 -2.09 -24.93
N LEU A 25 4.76 -0.94 -25.59
CA LEU A 25 5.63 -0.86 -26.75
C LEU A 25 7.11 -1.14 -26.40
N LEU A 26 7.57 -0.63 -25.26
CA LEU A 26 8.92 -0.87 -24.74
C LEU A 26 9.07 -2.30 -24.17
N GLY A 27 7.96 -2.97 -23.84
CA GLY A 27 7.92 -4.36 -23.44
C GLY A 27 8.85 -4.69 -22.27
N ARG A 28 9.73 -5.68 -22.45
CA ARG A 28 10.68 -6.12 -21.42
C ARG A 28 11.83 -5.14 -21.18
N ASP A 29 12.08 -4.22 -22.13
CA ASP A 29 13.16 -3.26 -22.04
C ASP A 29 12.81 -2.07 -21.13
N ALA A 30 11.51 -1.88 -20.83
CA ALA A 30 11.03 -0.97 -19.78
C ALA A 30 11.21 -1.60 -18.38
N ALA A 31 12.45 -1.87 -17.99
CA ALA A 31 12.77 -2.31 -16.64
C ALA A 31 12.53 -1.16 -15.64
N LEU A 32 11.34 -1.14 -15.04
CA LEU A 32 11.02 -0.19 -13.98
C LEU A 32 11.80 -0.55 -12.71
N GLU A 33 12.64 0.38 -12.27
CA GLU A 33 13.26 0.34 -10.96
C GLU A 33 12.32 0.97 -9.93
N VAL A 34 11.99 0.23 -8.87
CA VAL A 34 11.19 0.75 -7.75
C VAL A 34 12.07 1.60 -6.83
N ASN A 35 11.51 2.69 -6.30
CA ASN A 35 12.21 3.54 -5.33
C ASN A 35 12.70 2.71 -4.13
N PRO A 36 13.98 2.85 -3.70
CA PRO A 36 14.51 2.11 -2.57
C PRO A 36 13.72 2.24 -1.27
N LEU A 37 13.05 3.38 -1.03
CA LEU A 37 12.17 3.57 0.14
C LEU A 37 10.94 2.65 0.09
N LEU A 38 10.45 2.34 -1.12
CA LEU A 38 9.34 1.43 -1.33
C LEU A 38 9.77 -0.04 -1.39
N LYS A 39 11.06 -0.34 -1.54
CA LYS A 39 11.53 -1.74 -1.53
C LYS A 39 11.81 -2.27 -0.12
N GLY A 40 11.90 -1.41 0.88
CA GLY A 40 12.36 -1.79 2.22
C GLY A 40 13.86 -2.17 2.28
N GLU A 41 14.60 -2.03 1.17
CA GLU A 41 16.00 -2.46 1.02
C GLU A 41 17.01 -1.50 1.67
N VAL A 42 16.58 -0.38 2.24
CA VAL A 42 17.48 0.62 2.83
C VAL A 42 17.38 0.56 4.37
N PRO A 43 18.33 -0.10 5.07
CA PRO A 43 18.25 -0.31 6.52
C PRO A 43 18.20 1.00 7.32
N GLN A 44 18.79 2.06 6.77
CA GLN A 44 18.85 3.38 7.39
C GLN A 44 17.53 4.17 7.26
N TYR A 45 16.63 3.76 6.37
CA TYR A 45 15.38 4.46 6.06
C TYR A 45 14.23 3.49 5.78
N GLN A 46 14.07 2.48 6.65
CA GLN A 46 12.93 1.58 6.55
C GLN A 46 11.66 2.38 6.86
N MET A 47 10.81 2.54 5.84
CA MET A 47 9.51 3.16 5.99
C MET A 47 8.56 2.13 6.59
N GLN A 48 8.03 2.42 7.77
CA GLN A 48 6.94 1.64 8.36
C GLN A 48 5.64 2.39 8.14
N PHE A 49 4.81 1.88 7.22
CA PHE A 49 3.51 2.48 6.94
C PHE A 49 2.40 1.56 7.44
N HIS A 50 1.62 2.04 8.41
CA HIS A 50 0.55 1.27 9.03
C HIS A 50 -0.77 1.50 8.27
N VAL A 51 -1.25 0.48 7.57
CA VAL A 51 -2.36 0.55 6.63
C VAL A 51 -3.69 0.94 7.30
N VAL A 52 -3.91 0.55 8.57
CA VAL A 52 -5.17 0.84 9.28
C VAL A 52 -5.26 2.31 9.70
N THR A 53 -4.14 2.90 10.12
CA THR A 53 -4.12 4.27 10.67
C THR A 53 -3.63 5.31 9.66
N GLY A 54 -2.96 4.88 8.60
CA GLY A 54 -2.30 5.76 7.62
C GLY A 54 -1.03 6.41 8.17
N PHE A 55 -0.59 6.05 9.38
CA PHE A 55 0.62 6.62 9.96
C PHE A 55 1.87 6.00 9.33
N SER A 56 2.77 6.88 8.91
CA SER A 56 4.13 6.51 8.53
C SER A 56 5.08 6.82 9.69
N SER A 57 6.01 5.92 9.95
CA SER A 57 7.15 6.13 10.85
C SER A 57 8.45 5.80 10.10
N SER A 58 9.50 6.55 10.42
CA SER A 58 10.86 6.27 9.93
C SER A 58 11.84 6.43 11.08
N ASN A 59 12.97 5.72 11.02
CA ASN A 59 14.01 5.78 12.04
C ASN A 59 14.62 7.19 12.23
N ARG A 60 14.43 8.11 11.28
CA ARG A 60 14.95 9.49 11.37
C ARG A 60 13.94 10.51 11.86
N ASN A 61 12.65 10.27 11.64
CA ASN A 61 11.59 11.19 12.03
C ASN A 61 10.65 10.51 13.02
N GLN A 62 11.15 10.23 14.23
CA GLN A 62 10.28 9.80 15.33
C GLN A 62 9.33 10.96 15.68
N GLY A 63 8.07 10.85 15.25
CA GLY A 63 7.00 11.81 15.56
C GLY A 63 6.49 12.63 14.37
N ASP A 64 7.14 12.58 13.20
CA ASP A 64 6.52 13.09 11.97
C ASP A 64 5.65 11.98 11.37
N THR A 65 4.37 12.28 11.17
CA THR A 65 3.39 11.36 10.58
C THR A 65 3.45 11.37 9.06
N SER A 66 4.21 12.30 8.48
CA SER A 66 4.36 12.43 7.04
C SER A 66 5.20 11.29 6.45
N VAL A 67 4.77 10.82 5.27
CA VAL A 67 5.50 9.80 4.51
C VAL A 67 6.83 10.39 4.04
N GLN A 68 7.94 9.77 4.44
CA GLN A 68 9.27 10.18 4.00
C GLN A 68 9.38 10.05 2.47
N GLY A 69 9.88 11.10 1.80
CA GLY A 69 10.02 11.08 0.35
C GLY A 69 8.68 11.05 -0.40
N LYS A 70 7.57 11.49 0.21
CA LYS A 70 6.23 11.46 -0.41
C LYS A 70 6.15 12.04 -1.83
N ASP A 71 7.00 13.02 -2.15
CA ASP A 71 7.04 13.71 -3.44
C ASP A 71 8.04 13.07 -4.42
N GLU A 72 8.84 12.10 -3.97
CA GLU A 72 9.75 11.32 -4.81
C GLU A 72 8.95 10.37 -5.73
N PRO A 73 9.42 10.12 -6.97
CA PRO A 73 8.76 9.19 -7.85
C PRO A 73 8.85 7.76 -7.30
N ALA A 74 7.78 7.00 -7.49
CA ALA A 74 7.71 5.61 -7.07
C ALA A 74 8.59 4.67 -7.91
N THR A 75 8.81 5.02 -9.18
CA THR A 75 9.62 4.25 -10.12
C THR A 75 10.50 5.14 -10.99
N LEU A 76 11.58 4.56 -11.51
CA LEU A 76 12.37 5.09 -12.61
C LEU A 76 12.43 4.06 -13.76
N PRO A 77 12.09 4.44 -15.00
CA PRO A 77 11.39 5.67 -15.39
C PRO A 77 10.05 5.87 -14.65
N ARG A 78 9.57 7.11 -14.63
CA ARG A 78 8.27 7.45 -14.03
C ARG A 78 7.15 6.87 -14.87
N VAL A 79 6.08 6.44 -14.22
CA VAL A 79 4.91 5.88 -14.91
C VAL A 79 3.63 6.58 -14.49
N THR A 80 2.67 6.65 -15.40
CA THR A 80 1.35 7.23 -15.09
C THR A 80 0.47 6.30 -14.28
N GLN A 81 0.78 5.00 -14.27
CA GLN A 81 -0.04 3.99 -13.60
C GLN A 81 0.82 2.91 -12.93
N ILE A 82 0.49 2.59 -11.68
CA ILE A 82 1.01 1.43 -10.94
C ILE A 82 -0.17 0.56 -10.50
N ILE A 83 -0.01 -0.76 -10.58
CA ILE A 83 -0.98 -1.73 -10.06
C ILE A 83 -0.30 -2.50 -8.92
N LEU A 84 -0.89 -2.47 -7.74
CA LEU A 84 -0.44 -3.23 -6.59
C LEU A 84 -1.33 -4.45 -6.39
N ILE A 85 -0.70 -5.59 -6.15
CA ILE A 85 -1.37 -6.83 -5.78
C ILE A 85 -0.75 -7.37 -4.48
N SER A 86 -1.51 -8.05 -3.64
CA SER A 86 -0.98 -8.63 -2.40
C SER A 86 -1.29 -10.12 -2.27
N ARG A 87 -0.35 -10.93 -1.79
CA ARG A 87 -0.60 -12.35 -1.52
C ARG A 87 -1.71 -12.59 -0.49
N PHE A 88 -2.09 -11.56 0.26
CA PHE A 88 -3.07 -11.65 1.35
C PHE A 88 -4.47 -11.18 0.98
N SER A 89 -4.67 -10.51 -0.15
CA SER A 89 -6.00 -10.02 -0.58
C SER A 89 -6.27 -10.31 -2.06
N PRO A 90 -7.55 -10.47 -2.46
CA PRO A 90 -7.91 -10.80 -3.84
C PRO A 90 -8.00 -9.59 -4.79
N TRP A 91 -8.19 -8.37 -4.29
CA TRP A 91 -8.30 -7.15 -5.10
C TRP A 91 -6.93 -6.58 -5.54
N CYS A 92 -6.98 -5.65 -6.49
CA CYS A 92 -5.84 -4.89 -6.98
C CYS A 92 -6.02 -3.40 -6.62
N THR A 93 -4.99 -2.76 -6.11
CA THR A 93 -4.98 -1.30 -5.88
C THR A 93 -4.37 -0.63 -7.11
N ILE A 94 -5.18 0.10 -7.88
CA ILE A 94 -4.74 0.75 -9.12
C ILE A 94 -4.52 2.25 -8.85
N ILE A 95 -3.31 2.72 -9.11
CA ILE A 95 -2.88 4.08 -8.81
C ILE A 95 -2.59 4.77 -10.14
N LYS A 96 -3.22 5.94 -10.39
CA LYS A 96 -3.06 6.69 -11.63
C LYS A 96 -2.71 8.15 -11.34
N LYS A 97 -1.72 8.69 -12.07
CA LYS A 97 -1.30 10.08 -12.01
C LYS A 97 -0.52 10.47 -13.26
N ASP A 98 -1.05 11.39 -14.05
CA ASP A 98 -0.47 11.78 -15.34
C ASP A 98 0.94 12.40 -15.21
N THR A 99 1.22 13.04 -14.07
CA THR A 99 2.55 13.62 -13.77
C THR A 99 3.57 12.60 -13.26
N GLY A 100 3.19 11.32 -13.16
CA GLY A 100 3.98 10.25 -12.58
C GLY A 100 3.60 9.96 -11.13
N VAL A 101 3.46 8.66 -10.80
CA VAL A 101 3.11 8.18 -9.46
C VAL A 101 4.27 8.42 -8.47
N THR A 102 3.97 8.96 -7.30
CA THR A 102 4.93 9.18 -6.20
C THR A 102 4.74 8.20 -5.05
N ILE A 103 5.70 8.16 -4.12
CA ILE A 103 5.60 7.36 -2.88
C ILE A 103 4.33 7.74 -2.10
N GLY A 104 4.06 9.04 -1.96
CA GLY A 104 2.88 9.53 -1.25
C GLY A 104 1.56 9.08 -1.87
N ASP A 105 1.50 8.99 -3.21
CA ASP A 105 0.31 8.48 -3.90
C ASP A 105 0.10 6.99 -3.61
N ILE A 106 1.18 6.19 -3.51
CA ILE A 106 1.11 4.77 -3.14
C ILE A 106 0.55 4.59 -1.73
N CYS A 107 1.13 5.24 -0.73
CA CYS A 107 0.66 5.14 0.65
C CYS A 107 -0.79 5.61 0.79
N SER A 108 -1.13 6.73 0.14
CA SER A 108 -2.49 7.28 0.15
C SER A 108 -3.48 6.32 -0.51
N ALA A 109 -3.11 5.71 -1.64
CA ALA A 109 -3.98 4.78 -2.34
C ALA A 109 -4.17 3.47 -1.57
N ILE A 110 -3.11 2.93 -0.95
CA ILE A 110 -3.21 1.75 -0.08
C ILE A 110 -4.15 2.04 1.09
N TYR A 111 -3.97 3.17 1.78
CA TYR A 111 -4.85 3.56 2.88
C TYR A 111 -6.31 3.65 2.43
N LYS A 112 -6.59 4.41 1.36
CA LYS A 112 -7.95 4.57 0.84
C LYS A 112 -8.55 3.24 0.40
N ASP A 113 -7.80 2.44 -0.35
CA ASP A 113 -8.32 1.17 -0.89
C ASP A 113 -8.66 0.18 0.21
N TYR A 114 -7.88 0.11 1.28
CA TYR A 114 -8.12 -0.81 2.39
C TYR A 114 -9.07 -0.28 3.46
N VAL A 115 -9.04 1.01 3.77
CA VAL A 115 -9.83 1.59 4.87
C VAL A 115 -11.19 2.09 4.41
N GLU A 116 -11.32 2.65 3.20
CA GLU A 116 -12.57 3.25 2.75
C GLU A 116 -13.49 2.24 2.03
N HIS A 117 -12.95 1.16 1.47
CA HIS A 117 -13.76 0.16 0.76
C HIS A 117 -14.16 -1.02 1.64
N GLU A 118 -15.37 -1.50 1.38
CA GLU A 118 -15.96 -2.66 2.00
C GLU A 118 -15.58 -3.95 1.26
N ILE A 119 -15.59 -5.05 2.00
CA ILE A 119 -15.48 -6.39 1.42
C ILE A 119 -16.84 -6.71 0.78
N THR A 120 -16.82 -7.10 -0.49
CA THR A 120 -18.03 -7.50 -1.21
C THR A 120 -18.53 -8.85 -0.72
N ASP A 121 -19.83 -9.11 -0.88
CA ASP A 121 -20.42 -10.41 -0.54
C ASP A 121 -19.76 -11.57 -1.30
N ALA A 122 -19.38 -11.34 -2.56
CA ALA A 122 -18.68 -12.31 -3.37
C ALA A 122 -17.29 -12.64 -2.77
N GLU A 123 -16.51 -11.64 -2.40
CA GLU A 123 -15.22 -11.84 -1.73
C GLU A 123 -15.39 -12.55 -0.38
N TYR A 124 -16.38 -12.15 0.42
CA TYR A 124 -16.66 -12.76 1.72
C TYR A 124 -17.07 -14.24 1.58
N ALA A 125 -17.87 -14.58 0.57
CA ALA A 125 -18.31 -15.95 0.30
C ALA A 125 -17.17 -16.89 -0.12
N THR A 126 -16.04 -16.37 -0.61
CA THR A 126 -14.86 -17.20 -0.92
C THR A 126 -14.12 -17.70 0.33
N LEU A 127 -14.36 -17.08 1.49
CA LEU A 127 -13.71 -17.45 2.74
C LEU A 127 -14.37 -18.68 3.36
N SER A 128 -13.56 -19.54 3.99
CA SER A 128 -14.08 -20.60 4.86
C SER A 128 -14.79 -20.02 6.09
N GLN A 129 -15.72 -20.75 6.69
CA GLN A 129 -16.46 -20.29 7.88
C GLN A 129 -15.54 -19.81 9.00
N ARG A 130 -14.44 -20.54 9.24
CA ARG A 130 -13.42 -20.16 10.23
C ARG A 130 -12.76 -18.82 9.89
N ALA A 131 -12.45 -18.57 8.61
CA ALA A 131 -11.85 -17.33 8.16
C ALA A 131 -12.83 -16.15 8.25
N GLN A 132 -14.12 -16.39 7.97
CA GLN A 132 -15.20 -15.43 8.15
C GLN A 132 -15.37 -15.00 9.62
N ASP A 133 -15.32 -15.95 10.56
CA ASP A 133 -15.41 -15.65 12.00
C ASP A 133 -14.18 -14.91 12.51
N GLN A 134 -13.01 -15.19 11.94
CA GLN A 134 -11.79 -14.45 12.27
C GLN A 134 -11.85 -13.01 11.74
N LEU A 135 -12.32 -12.82 10.52
CA LEU A 135 -12.54 -11.51 9.91
C LEU A 135 -13.48 -10.65 10.76
N LYS A 136 -14.63 -11.20 11.17
CA LYS A 136 -15.59 -10.51 12.06
C LYS A 136 -14.95 -10.07 13.39
N ARG A 137 -14.12 -10.94 13.99
CA ARG A 137 -13.39 -10.61 15.23
C ARG A 137 -12.37 -9.49 15.02
N THR A 138 -11.61 -9.54 13.94
CA THR A 138 -10.66 -8.47 13.58
C THR A 138 -11.40 -7.15 13.35
N ALA A 139 -12.51 -7.16 12.61
CA ALA A 139 -13.30 -5.95 12.37
C ALA A 139 -13.78 -5.30 13.67
N ALA A 140 -14.27 -6.11 14.62
CA ALA A 140 -14.69 -5.62 15.94
C ALA A 140 -13.51 -5.02 16.74
N GLN A 141 -12.32 -5.61 16.63
CA GLN A 141 -11.10 -5.08 17.27
C GLN A 141 -10.67 -3.75 16.67
N HIS A 142 -10.62 -3.64 15.34
CA HIS A 142 -10.26 -2.40 14.64
C HIS A 142 -11.26 -1.28 14.92
N PHE A 143 -12.57 -1.59 14.94
CA PHE A 143 -13.61 -0.63 15.28
C PHE A 143 -13.44 -0.08 16.70
N ASN A 144 -13.20 -0.96 17.68
CA ASN A 144 -13.00 -0.55 19.07
C ASN A 144 -11.73 0.31 19.25
N ASN A 145 -10.65 -0.01 18.54
CA ASN A 145 -9.41 0.76 18.58
C ASN A 145 -9.55 2.14 17.91
N GLN A 146 -10.39 2.27 16.87
CA GLN A 146 -10.69 3.58 16.25
C GLN A 146 -11.65 4.43 17.09
N MET A 147 -12.51 3.81 17.90
CA MET A 147 -13.49 4.50 18.75
C MET A 147 -12.94 4.94 20.12
N GLN A 148 -11.73 4.52 20.51
CA GLN A 148 -11.07 4.98 21.75
C GLN A 148 -10.38 6.34 21.51
N PRO A 149 -10.86 7.45 22.10
CA PRO A 149 -10.16 8.73 22.04
C PRO A 149 -8.84 8.61 22.81
N GLN A 150 -7.77 9.17 22.25
CA GLN A 150 -6.47 9.36 22.89
C GLN A 150 -6.59 10.40 24.01
N GLY A 151 -7.26 10.06 25.11
CA GLY A 151 -7.47 10.98 26.23
C GLY A 151 -8.75 10.70 27.00
N GLY A 152 -8.61 9.89 28.05
CA GLY A 152 -9.58 9.83 29.15
C GLY A 152 -10.81 8.98 28.88
N GLN A 153 -11.01 7.97 29.73
CA GLN A 153 -12.07 7.97 30.73
C GLN A 153 -12.39 6.52 31.09
N TRP A 154 -12.11 6.16 32.34
CA TRP A 154 -12.68 5.00 33.01
C TRP A 154 -14.20 5.05 32.83
N GLY A 155 -14.77 4.18 31.99
CA GLY A 155 -16.18 4.25 31.65
C GLY A 155 -16.68 3.00 30.94
N TYR A 156 -17.43 2.20 31.71
CA TYR A 156 -18.47 1.26 31.29
C TYR A 156 -18.18 0.30 30.12
N TYR A 157 -18.16 -1.00 30.45
CA TYR A 157 -18.36 -2.10 29.49
C TYR A 157 -19.68 -1.89 28.75
N THR A 158 -19.61 -1.16 27.63
CA THR A 158 -20.66 -1.19 26.62
C THR A 158 -20.47 -2.48 25.83
N PRO A 159 -21.53 -3.25 25.55
CA PRO A 159 -21.42 -4.48 24.78
C PRO A 159 -20.77 -4.16 23.43
N GLN A 160 -19.79 -4.98 23.03
CA GLN A 160 -19.11 -4.88 21.73
C GLN A 160 -20.15 -4.80 20.62
N GLN A 161 -20.38 -3.59 20.11
CA GLN A 161 -21.19 -3.41 18.91
C GLN A 161 -20.42 -4.03 17.75
N ALA A 162 -21.03 -5.02 17.11
CA ALA A 162 -20.49 -5.56 15.89
C ALA A 162 -20.43 -4.41 14.86
N PRO A 163 -19.30 -4.23 14.16
CA PRO A 163 -19.21 -3.20 13.14
C PRO A 163 -20.27 -3.47 12.07
N ASP A 164 -20.94 -2.41 11.64
CA ASP A 164 -22.04 -2.47 10.65
C ASP A 164 -21.54 -2.93 9.27
N ARG A 165 -20.23 -2.80 9.02
CA ARG A 165 -19.55 -3.08 7.75
C ARG A 165 -18.20 -3.76 7.98
N LEU A 166 -17.86 -4.72 7.12
CA LEU A 166 -16.52 -5.35 7.07
C LEU A 166 -15.69 -4.63 6.01
N ARG A 167 -14.58 -4.03 6.42
CA ARG A 167 -13.69 -3.27 5.52
C ARG A 167 -12.58 -4.14 4.99
N ARG A 168 -12.01 -3.75 3.85
CA ARG A 168 -10.87 -4.44 3.23
C ARG A 168 -9.65 -4.54 4.17
N VAL A 169 -9.45 -3.57 5.05
CA VAL A 169 -8.39 -3.58 6.07
C VAL A 169 -8.58 -4.71 7.09
N ASP A 170 -9.82 -5.09 7.41
CA ASP A 170 -10.12 -6.17 8.36
C ASP A 170 -9.70 -7.54 7.80
N TRP A 171 -9.61 -7.66 6.47
CA TRP A 171 -9.09 -8.84 5.77
C TRP A 171 -7.62 -9.12 6.11
N LEU A 172 -6.83 -8.07 6.36
CA LEU A 172 -5.40 -8.18 6.62
C LEU A 172 -5.09 -8.77 8.00
N ARG A 173 -6.05 -8.75 8.92
CA ARG A 173 -5.88 -9.24 10.30
C ARG A 173 -4.73 -8.51 10.99
N GLU A 174 -3.69 -9.24 11.34
CA GLU A 174 -2.47 -8.72 11.96
C GLU A 174 -1.48 -8.13 10.94
N ARG A 175 -1.61 -8.41 9.63
CA ARG A 175 -0.65 -7.97 8.59
C ARG A 175 -0.90 -6.54 8.14
N VAL A 176 -0.75 -5.59 9.05
CA VAL A 176 -1.17 -4.19 8.87
C VAL A 176 -0.02 -3.24 8.56
N TYR A 177 1.22 -3.71 8.56
CA TYR A 177 2.39 -2.91 8.19
C TYR A 177 2.82 -3.19 6.76
N PHE A 178 2.86 -2.15 5.95
CA PHE A 178 3.50 -2.17 4.64
C PHE A 178 5.02 -2.18 4.82
N GLU A 179 5.66 -3.22 4.25
CA GLU A 179 7.12 -3.41 4.31
C GLU A 179 7.79 -2.97 3.01
N GLY A 180 7.17 -3.29 1.87
CA GLY A 180 7.69 -2.89 0.58
C GLY A 180 6.95 -3.44 -0.63
N LEU A 181 7.53 -3.17 -1.79
CA LEU A 181 7.11 -3.63 -3.10
C LEU A 181 8.20 -4.48 -3.73
N SER A 182 7.80 -5.66 -4.21
CA SER A 182 8.65 -6.59 -4.93
C SER A 182 8.11 -6.87 -6.34
N LYS A 183 8.98 -7.28 -7.25
CA LYS A 183 8.60 -7.74 -8.59
C LYS A 183 8.65 -9.25 -8.63
N ASP A 184 7.50 -9.88 -8.84
CA ASP A 184 7.35 -11.33 -8.97
C ASP A 184 6.46 -11.64 -10.17
N ASP A 185 7.07 -11.70 -11.36
CA ASP A 185 6.38 -11.98 -12.62
C ASP A 185 5.63 -13.31 -12.60
N ASN A 186 6.11 -14.30 -11.84
CA ASN A 186 5.48 -15.63 -11.76
C ASN A 186 4.18 -15.57 -10.96
N TYR A 187 4.20 -14.87 -9.82
CA TYR A 187 2.99 -14.64 -9.04
C TYR A 187 2.00 -13.76 -9.80
N VAL A 188 2.46 -12.68 -10.44
CA VAL A 188 1.61 -11.80 -11.26
C VAL A 188 0.93 -12.58 -12.39
N GLN A 189 1.68 -13.38 -13.14
CA GLN A 189 1.15 -14.18 -14.24
C GLN A 189 0.15 -15.24 -13.76
N SER A 190 0.42 -15.91 -12.64
CA SER A 190 -0.49 -16.94 -12.09
C SER A 190 -1.78 -16.33 -11.53
N ARG A 191 -1.71 -15.13 -10.96
CA ARG A 191 -2.88 -14.45 -10.37
C ARG A 191 -3.74 -13.71 -11.39
N LEU A 192 -3.13 -12.98 -12.32
CA LEU A 192 -3.85 -12.10 -13.24
C LEU A 192 -3.98 -12.68 -14.65
N GLY A 193 -3.25 -13.75 -14.97
CA GLY A 193 -3.21 -14.34 -16.32
C GLY A 193 -2.37 -13.56 -17.34
N PHE A 194 -1.78 -12.44 -16.93
CA PHE A 194 -0.83 -11.66 -17.73
C PHE A 194 0.21 -11.01 -16.83
N LYS A 195 1.26 -10.45 -17.43
CA LYS A 195 2.27 -9.65 -16.75
C LYS A 195 2.47 -8.30 -17.42
N ALA A 196 2.73 -7.28 -16.63
CA ALA A 196 3.09 -5.95 -17.13
C ALA A 196 4.17 -5.31 -16.23
N PRO A 197 5.03 -4.43 -16.77
CA PRO A 197 6.15 -3.87 -16.02
C PRO A 197 5.76 -3.06 -14.78
N ASN A 198 4.55 -2.50 -14.76
CA ASN A 198 4.03 -1.63 -13.71
C ASN A 198 3.14 -2.34 -12.67
N ILE A 199 3.20 -3.67 -12.62
CA ILE A 199 2.53 -4.47 -11.59
C ILE A 199 3.57 -4.87 -10.54
N PHE A 200 3.31 -4.51 -9.28
CA PHE A 200 4.17 -4.85 -8.15
C PHE A 200 3.40 -5.62 -7.10
N VAL A 201 4.11 -6.50 -6.40
CA VAL A 201 3.56 -7.26 -5.28
C VAL A 201 3.85 -6.52 -3.99
N MET A 202 2.81 -6.22 -3.24
CA MET A 202 2.85 -5.57 -1.95
C MET A 202 3.11 -6.61 -0.86
N ASP A 203 4.19 -6.41 -0.13
CA ASP A 203 4.60 -7.21 1.01
C ASP A 203 4.10 -6.54 2.31
N LEU A 204 3.37 -7.33 3.09
CA LEU A 204 2.72 -6.92 4.34
C LEU A 204 3.22 -7.79 5.49
N THR A 205 3.50 -7.15 6.62
CA THR A 205 3.96 -7.79 7.85
C THR A 205 3.08 -7.41 9.04
N SER A 206 3.29 -8.15 10.13
CA SER A 206 2.53 -8.05 11.39
C SER A 206 3.20 -7.15 12.41
#